data_AF-A0A3D0IFA6-F1
#
_entry.id   AF-A0A3D0IFA6-F1
#
_cell.length_a   1.000
_cell.length_b   1.000
_cell.length_c   1.000
_cell.angle_alpha   90.00
_cell.angle_beta   90.00
_cell.angle_gamma   90.00
#
_symmetry.space_group_name_H-M   'P 1'
#
loop_
_entity.id
_entity.type
_entity.pdbx_description
1 polymer ?
#
loop_
_entity_poly.entity_id
_entity_poly.type
_entity_poly.pdbx_seq_one_letter_code
_entity_poly.pdbx_strand_id
1 'polypeptide(L)'
;SGDSMLDIAREMKQRGARNIYCAVTFGLFTEGVEHFDKAYEEGIISKVFATNLIYRRPELLAAPWFADVNMSKFVALLIDAINHDSSLSNLIKPTDKIKKLLASKGDLKDMSGNS
;
A
#
# COMPACT_ATOMS: atom_id res chain seq x y z
N SER A 1 -14.57 7.90 5.59
CA SER A 1 -14.28 9.14 4.85
C SER A 1 -12.87 9.16 4.31
N GLY A 2 -11.83 9.19 5.17
CA GLY A 2 -10.43 9.35 4.77
C GLY A 2 -9.82 10.69 5.20
N ASP A 3 -10.58 11.55 5.87
CA ASP A 3 -10.15 12.92 6.18
C ASP A 3 -8.94 12.98 7.11
N SER A 4 -8.91 12.14 8.15
CA SER A 4 -7.76 12.09 9.07
C SER A 4 -6.45 11.74 8.35
N MET A 5 -6.52 10.91 7.30
CA MET A 5 -5.35 10.60 6.47
C MET A 5 -4.91 11.82 5.66
N LEU A 6 -5.86 12.56 5.09
CA LEU A 6 -5.58 13.77 4.33
C LEU A 6 -5.06 14.90 5.21
N ASP A 7 -5.55 15.03 6.45
CA ASP A 7 -5.07 16.03 7.41
C ASP A 7 -3.62 15.76 7.79
N ILE A 8 -3.26 14.51 8.08
CA ILE A 8 -1.88 14.11 8.31
C ILE A 8 -1.02 14.37 7.06
N ALA A 9 -1.53 14.06 5.86
CA ALA A 9 -0.80 14.33 4.63
C ALA A 9 -0.54 15.84 4.42
N ARG A 10 -1.52 16.70 4.71
CA ARG A 10 -1.35 18.17 4.65
C ARG A 10 -0.29 18.65 5.63
N GLU A 11 -0.31 18.14 6.86
CA GLU A 11 0.68 18.47 7.89
C GLU A 11 2.10 18.04 7.46
N MET A 12 2.25 16.82 6.94
CA MET A 12 3.52 16.34 6.39
C MET A 12 4.01 17.21 5.23
N LYS A 13 3.11 17.65 4.36
CA LYS A 13 3.44 18.55 3.24
C LYS A 13 3.94 19.90 3.73
N GLN A 14 3.28 20.50 4.73
CA GLN A 14 3.71 21.75 5.37
C GLN A 14 5.10 21.62 6.01
N ARG A 15 5.45 20.43 6.50
CA ARG A 15 6.77 20.09 7.05
C ARG A 15 7.84 19.79 5.97
N GLY A 16 7.51 19.96 4.69
CA GLY A 16 8.45 19.82 3.58
C GLY A 16 8.52 18.43 2.95
N ALA A 17 7.59 17.52 3.25
CA ALA A 17 7.55 16.22 2.59
C ALA A 17 7.31 16.39 1.08
N ARG A 18 8.25 15.91 0.25
CA ARG A 18 8.16 16.01 -1.21
C ARG A 18 7.00 15.19 -1.77
N ASN A 19 6.94 13.91 -1.40
CA ASN A 19 5.95 12.94 -1.85
C ASN A 19 5.31 12.27 -0.65
N ILE A 20 4.00 11.99 -0.74
CA ILE A 20 3.26 11.34 0.34
C ILE A 20 2.54 10.12 -0.24
N TYR A 21 2.78 8.98 0.37
CA TYR A 21 2.19 7.70 0.00
C TYR A 21 1.38 7.18 1.17
N CYS A 22 0.13 6.81 0.90
CA CYS A 22 -0.76 6.27 1.91
C CYS A 22 -1.00 4.80 1.63
N ALA A 23 -1.06 3.97 2.67
CA ALA A 23 -1.39 2.55 2.54
C ALA A 23 -2.46 2.17 3.54
N VAL A 24 -3.50 1.50 3.08
CA VAL A 24 -4.61 1.01 3.91
C VAL A 24 -5.00 -0.39 3.52
N THR A 25 -5.40 -1.22 4.48
CA THR A 25 -5.90 -2.57 4.17
C THR A 25 -7.26 -2.48 3.49
N PHE A 26 -8.19 -1.72 4.06
CA PHE A 26 -9.58 -1.62 3.59
C PHE A 26 -9.91 -0.19 3.17
N GLY A 27 -9.77 0.10 1.87
CA GLY A 27 -10.11 1.40 1.29
C GLY A 27 -11.62 1.54 1.06
N LEU A 28 -12.39 1.88 2.10
CA LEU A 28 -13.85 2.01 2.02
C LEU A 28 -14.29 3.28 1.28
N PHE A 29 -13.63 4.41 1.54
CA PHE A 29 -13.93 5.73 0.94
C PHE A 29 -15.41 6.15 1.05
N THR A 30 -16.05 5.89 2.18
CA THR A 30 -17.52 6.01 2.37
C THR A 30 -18.18 7.33 1.95
N GLU A 31 -17.41 8.41 1.81
CA GLU A 31 -17.90 9.74 1.41
C GLU A 31 -17.59 10.09 -0.05
N GLY A 32 -17.18 9.10 -0.86
CA GLY A 32 -16.72 9.34 -2.22
C GLY A 32 -15.20 9.49 -2.32
N VAL A 33 -14.76 9.94 -3.49
CA VAL A 33 -13.34 10.04 -3.87
C VAL A 33 -12.89 11.48 -4.13
N GLU A 34 -13.82 12.44 -4.19
CA GLU A 34 -13.56 13.82 -4.60
C GLU A 34 -12.51 14.52 -3.73
N HIS A 35 -12.52 14.27 -2.41
CA HIS A 35 -11.51 14.83 -1.51
C HIS A 35 -10.09 14.30 -1.80
N PHE A 36 -9.98 13.06 -2.29
CA PHE A 36 -8.71 12.46 -2.68
C PHE A 36 -8.27 12.93 -4.08
N ASP A 37 -9.21 13.09 -5.01
CA ASP A 37 -8.93 13.71 -6.32
C ASP A 37 -8.33 15.10 -6.14
N LYS A 38 -8.98 15.95 -5.34
CA LYS A 38 -8.48 17.29 -5.02
C LYS A 38 -7.13 17.26 -4.32
N ALA A 39 -6.95 16.39 -3.33
CA ALA A 39 -5.67 16.25 -2.64
C ALA A 39 -4.54 15.80 -3.57
N TYR A 40 -4.84 14.98 -4.58
CA TYR A 40 -3.87 14.58 -5.60
C TYR A 40 -3.53 15.74 -6.55
N GLU A 41 -4.53 16.48 -7.01
CA GLU A 41 -4.34 17.66 -7.87
C GLU A 41 -3.52 18.76 -7.18
N GLU A 42 -3.75 18.98 -5.89
CA GLU A 42 -2.97 19.91 -5.05
C GLU A 42 -1.57 19.37 -4.69
N GLY A 43 -1.25 18.14 -5.08
CA GLY A 43 0.04 17.50 -4.78
C GLY A 43 0.25 17.18 -3.30
N ILE A 44 -0.83 17.10 -2.51
CA ILE A 44 -0.80 16.68 -1.11
C ILE A 44 -0.49 15.19 -1.02
N ILE A 45 -1.12 14.36 -1.85
CA ILE A 45 -0.83 12.93 -1.94
C ILE A 45 -0.28 12.57 -3.31
N SER A 46 0.60 11.58 -3.35
CA SER A 46 1.15 11.02 -4.59
C SER A 46 0.40 9.76 -5.01
N LYS A 47 0.17 8.84 -4.07
CA LYS A 47 -0.56 7.57 -4.31
C LYS A 47 -1.19 7.04 -3.01
N VAL A 48 -2.31 6.36 -3.15
CA VAL A 48 -2.97 5.58 -2.09
C VAL A 48 -3.02 4.12 -2.51
N PHE A 49 -2.45 3.24 -1.70
CA PHE A 49 -2.45 1.80 -1.88
C PHE A 49 -3.55 1.19 -1.03
N ALA A 50 -4.46 0.43 -1.63
CA ALA A 50 -5.44 -0.34 -0.89
C ALA A 50 -5.57 -1.76 -1.42
N THR A 51 -5.91 -2.71 -0.54
CA THR A 51 -6.02 -4.11 -0.96
C THR A 51 -7.34 -4.40 -1.67
N ASN A 52 -7.34 -5.47 -2.47
CA ASN A 52 -8.55 -6.03 -3.08
C ASN A 52 -9.37 -6.93 -2.14
N LEU A 53 -9.16 -6.84 -0.81
CA LEU A 53 -9.89 -7.64 0.18
C LEU A 53 -11.34 -7.16 0.41
N ILE A 54 -11.68 -5.99 -0.12
CA ILE A 54 -13.05 -5.49 -0.18
C ILE A 54 -13.39 -5.08 -1.62
N TYR A 55 -14.68 -4.88 -1.88
CA TYR A 55 -15.13 -4.29 -3.13
C TYR A 55 -14.50 -2.91 -3.33
N ARG A 56 -14.08 -2.64 -4.56
CA ARG A 56 -13.51 -1.35 -4.97
C ARG A 56 -14.42 -0.79 -6.05
N ARG A 57 -14.88 0.44 -5.85
CA ARG A 57 -15.72 1.13 -6.82
C ARG A 57 -14.93 1.39 -8.11
N PRO A 58 -15.57 1.37 -9.30
CA PRO A 58 -14.90 1.62 -10.56
C PRO A 58 -14.16 2.96 -10.61
N GLU A 59 -14.71 4.00 -9.98
CA GLU A 59 -14.07 5.32 -9.87
C GLU A 59 -12.69 5.26 -9.21
N LEU A 60 -12.51 4.41 -8.18
CA LEU A 60 -11.21 4.20 -7.54
C LEU A 60 -10.22 3.54 -8.48
N LEU A 61 -10.66 2.53 -9.24
CA LEU A 61 -9.80 1.80 -10.16
C LEU A 61 -9.36 2.66 -11.35
N ALA A 62 -10.17 3.66 -11.72
CA ALA A 62 -9.84 4.64 -12.75
C ALA A 62 -8.97 5.80 -12.24
N ALA A 63 -8.97 6.06 -10.93
CA ALA A 63 -8.26 7.19 -10.34
C ALA A 63 -6.73 7.04 -10.46
N PRO A 64 -6.00 8.05 -10.98
CA PRO A 64 -4.56 7.96 -11.18
C PRO A 64 -3.77 7.83 -9.87
N TRP A 65 -4.30 8.39 -8.78
CA TRP A 65 -3.72 8.33 -7.44
C TRP A 65 -3.97 7.01 -6.73
N PHE A 66 -4.88 6.16 -7.19
CA PHE A 66 -5.19 4.90 -6.52
C PHE A 66 -4.30 3.77 -7.04
N ALA A 67 -3.89 2.87 -6.16
CA ALA A 67 -3.16 1.65 -6.51
C ALA A 67 -3.81 0.44 -5.85
N ASP A 68 -4.30 -0.45 -6.71
CA ASP A 68 -4.89 -1.72 -6.28
C ASP A 68 -3.80 -2.73 -5.89
N VAL A 69 -3.86 -3.21 -4.65
CA VAL A 69 -2.94 -4.21 -4.12
C VAL A 69 -3.65 -5.56 -4.09
N ASN A 70 -3.30 -6.42 -5.05
CA ASN A 70 -3.89 -7.73 -5.18
C ASN A 70 -3.36 -8.71 -4.11
N MET A 71 -4.24 -9.15 -3.22
CA MET A 71 -3.98 -10.10 -2.14
C MET A 71 -4.49 -11.52 -2.43
N SER A 72 -5.06 -11.79 -3.60
CA SER A 72 -5.64 -13.10 -3.95
C SER A 72 -4.64 -14.24 -3.81
N LYS A 73 -3.39 -14.05 -4.24
CA LYS A 73 -2.33 -15.06 -4.06
C LYS A 73 -2.00 -15.30 -2.59
N PHE A 74 -2.03 -14.26 -1.77
CA PHE A 74 -1.76 -14.38 -0.33
C PHE A 74 -2.89 -15.13 0.37
N VAL A 75 -4.14 -14.79 0.06
CA VAL A 75 -5.33 -15.50 0.58
C VAL A 75 -5.34 -16.97 0.15
N ALA A 76 -5.02 -17.27 -1.11
CA ALA A 76 -4.92 -18.64 -1.59
C ALA A 76 -3.87 -19.45 -0.81
N LEU A 77 -2.70 -18.85 -0.53
CA LEU A 77 -1.65 -19.49 0.27
C LEU A 77 -2.05 -19.70 1.73
N LEU A 78 -2.83 -18.77 2.31
CA LEU A 78 -3.37 -18.94 3.66
C LEU A 78 -4.35 -20.13 3.71
N ILE A 79 -5.25 -20.23 2.74
CA ILE A 79 -6.21 -21.34 2.64
C ILE A 79 -5.47 -22.67 2.50
N ASP A 80 -4.48 -22.72 1.61
CA ASP A 80 -3.66 -23.92 1.37
C ASP A 80 -2.91 -24.38 2.62
N ALA A 81 -2.27 -23.44 3.34
CA ALA A 81 -1.53 -23.75 4.56
C ALA A 81 -2.44 -24.25 5.68
N ILE A 82 -3.62 -23.64 5.85
CA ILE A 82 -4.63 -24.07 6.83
C ILE A 82 -5.15 -25.48 6.49
N ASN A 83 -5.42 -25.75 5.20
CA ASN A 83 -5.93 -27.05 4.76
C ASN A 83 -4.94 -28.20 4.94
N HIS A 84 -3.63 -27.93 4.86
CA HIS A 84 -2.57 -28.92 5.01
C HIS A 84 -1.92 -28.92 6.41
N ASP A 85 -2.57 -28.32 7.41
CA ASP A 85 -2.07 -28.15 8.80
C ASP A 85 -0.59 -27.72 8.86
N SER A 86 -0.21 -26.88 7.89
CA SER A 86 1.16 -26.46 7.65
C SER A 86 1.43 -25.15 8.36
N SER A 87 2.66 -24.98 8.86
CA SER A 87 3.00 -23.78 9.65
C SER A 87 2.87 -22.48 8.83
N LEU A 88 2.00 -21.59 9.29
CA LEU A 88 1.79 -20.24 8.73
C LEU A 88 2.98 -19.29 8.97
N SER A 89 3.92 -19.66 9.85
CA SER A 89 5.02 -18.82 10.31
C SER A 89 5.98 -18.38 9.18
N ASN A 90 6.11 -19.16 8.11
CA ASN A 90 6.90 -18.79 6.93
C ASN A 90 6.15 -17.85 5.96
N LEU A 91 4.81 -17.85 6.00
CA LEU A 91 3.97 -17.02 5.13
C LEU A 91 3.79 -15.61 5.69
N ILE A 92 3.76 -15.49 7.02
CA ILE A 92 3.49 -14.25 7.74
C ILE A 92 4.73 -13.34 7.82
N LYS A 93 5.94 -13.83 7.52
CA LYS A 93 7.17 -13.01 7.51
C LYS A 93 7.27 -12.19 6.21
N PRO A 94 6.77 -10.95 6.16
CA PRO A 94 6.75 -10.17 4.93
C PRO A 94 8.18 -9.70 4.59
N THR A 95 9.01 -9.55 5.62
CA THR A 95 10.40 -9.14 5.59
C THR A 95 11.25 -10.03 4.69
N ASP A 96 11.11 -11.36 4.77
CA ASP A 96 11.95 -12.29 4.00
C ASP A 96 11.56 -12.27 2.51
N LYS A 97 10.26 -12.10 2.23
CA LYS A 97 9.75 -11.96 0.86
C LYS A 97 10.16 -10.62 0.24
N ILE A 98 10.11 -9.52 1.00
CA ILE A 98 10.59 -8.19 0.56
C ILE A 98 12.10 -8.24 0.30
N LYS A 99 12.89 -8.82 1.21
CA LYS A 99 14.34 -9.01 1.03
C LYS A 99 14.65 -9.80 -0.25
N LYS A 100 13.92 -10.88 -0.51
CA LYS A 100 14.07 -11.67 -1.75
C LYS A 100 13.71 -10.89 -3.00
N LEU A 101 12.64 -10.09 -2.96
CA LEU A 101 12.24 -9.22 -4.07
C LEU A 101 13.27 -8.11 -4.34
N LEU A 102 13.76 -7.44 -3.30
CA LEU A 102 14.82 -6.41 -3.40
C LEU A 102 16.13 -7.01 -3.92
N ALA A 103 16.52 -8.19 -3.42
CA ALA A 103 17.69 -8.91 -3.90
C ALA A 103 17.57 -9.30 -5.38
N SER A 104 16.36 -9.71 -5.83
CA SER A 104 16.11 -10.05 -7.23
C SER A 104 16.08 -8.84 -8.18
N LYS A 105 15.86 -7.63 -7.65
CA LYS A 105 15.81 -6.37 -8.43
C LYS A 105 17.11 -5.56 -8.42
N GLY A 106 18.14 -6.01 -7.69
CA GLY A 106 19.50 -5.44 -7.76
C GLY A 106 19.84 -4.34 -6.76
N ASP A 107 18.95 -3.98 -5.83
CA ASP A 107 19.08 -2.78 -4.97
C ASP A 107 19.98 -2.94 -3.73
N LEU A 108 20.73 -4.04 -3.59
CA LEU A 108 21.56 -4.33 -2.40
C LEU A 108 23.07 -4.14 -2.60
N LYS A 109 23.53 -3.57 -3.72
CA LYS A 109 24.96 -3.50 -4.01
C LYS A 109 25.73 -2.31 -3.41
N ASP A 110 25.13 -1.42 -2.61
CA ASP A 110 25.85 -0.20 -2.20
C ASP A 110 25.62 0.30 -0.76
N MET A 111 25.56 -0.60 0.21
CA MET A 111 25.59 -0.22 1.64
C MET A 111 26.62 -1.01 2.47
N SER A 112 27.76 -1.36 1.87
CA SER A 112 28.97 -1.77 2.61
C SER A 112 30.11 -0.75 2.46
N GLY A 113 29.75 0.53 2.41
CA GLY A 113 30.67 1.66 2.41
C GLY A 113 30.62 2.40 3.75
N ASN A 114 31.68 2.20 4.55
CA ASN A 114 32.20 3.10 5.59
C ASN A 114 31.59 3.03 7.01
N SER A 115 32.17 2.18 7.84
CA SER A 115 32.93 2.59 9.05
C SER A 115 33.73 1.41 9.58
#